data_AF-A0A2V1CVB1-F1
#
_entry.id   AF-A0A2V1CVB1-F1
#
_cell.length_a   1.000
_cell.length_b   1.000
_cell.length_c   1.000
_cell.angle_alpha   90.00
_cell.angle_beta   90.00
_cell.angle_gamma   90.00
#
_symmetry.space_group_name_H-M   'P 1'
#
loop_
_entity.id
_entity.type
_entity.pdbx_description
1 polymer ?
#
loop_
_entity_poly.entity_id
_entity_poly.type
_entity_poly.pdbx_seq_one_letter_code
_entity_poly.pdbx_strand_id
1 'polypeptide(L)'
;MASNKHYIHRILTTASSLMGILTLSSGIYGLLNPQAFSTTLGIPIPNPPPPSLALPFVSFAAARNIGSGISTLVLLATGQTKAVGTVMMCGVVVCLTDAWVCVQFGESAVEGKAVGHAFMGGVAGVVGGGLYWVSSI
;
A
#
# COMPACT_ATOMS: atom_id res chain seq x y z
N MET A 1 -27.60 9.11 -16.68
CA MET A 1 -27.01 8.24 -15.63
C MET A 1 -25.84 7.38 -16.11
N ALA A 2 -25.86 6.79 -17.32
CA ALA A 2 -24.75 5.97 -17.83
C ALA A 2 -23.41 6.73 -17.95
N SER A 3 -23.45 8.01 -18.32
CA SER A 3 -22.27 8.86 -18.47
C SER A 3 -21.46 9.01 -17.17
N ASN A 4 -22.14 9.30 -16.05
CA ASN A 4 -21.47 9.48 -14.75
C ASN A 4 -20.78 8.20 -14.25
N LYS A 5 -21.39 7.02 -14.49
CA LYS A 5 -20.78 5.74 -14.10
C LYS A 5 -19.48 5.48 -14.85
N HIS A 6 -19.45 5.77 -16.15
CA HIS A 6 -18.25 5.62 -16.96
C HIS A 6 -17.12 6.55 -16.49
N TYR A 7 -17.42 7.80 -16.15
CA TYR A 7 -16.43 8.73 -15.59
C TYR A 7 -15.89 8.26 -14.24
N ILE A 8 -16.77 7.84 -13.32
CA ILE A 8 -16.39 7.33 -12.00
C ILE A 8 -15.50 6.10 -12.15
N HIS A 9 -15.89 5.15 -13.02
CA HIS A 9 -15.08 3.96 -13.27
C HIS A 9 -13.68 4.31 -13.78
N ARG A 10 -13.57 5.22 -14.75
CA ARG A 10 -12.25 5.68 -15.24
C ARG A 10 -11.40 6.32 -14.13
N ILE A 11 -11.99 7.17 -13.30
CA ILE A 11 -11.28 7.81 -12.18
C ILE A 11 -10.76 6.75 -11.21
N LEU A 12 -11.61 5.79 -10.82
CA LEU A 12 -11.26 4.72 -9.89
C LEU A 12 -10.17 3.80 -10.45
N THR A 13 -10.27 3.42 -11.73
CA THR A 13 -9.26 2.61 -12.42
C THR A 13 -7.92 3.35 -12.48
N THR A 14 -7.91 4.64 -12.84
CA THR A 14 -6.69 5.47 -12.85
C THR A 14 -6.08 5.60 -11.45
N ALA A 15 -6.90 5.88 -10.43
CA ALA A 15 -6.43 5.97 -9.05
C ALA A 15 -5.81 4.64 -8.58
N SER A 16 -6.44 3.53 -8.92
CA SER A 16 -5.95 2.18 -8.58
C SER A 16 -4.63 1.86 -9.29
N SER A 17 -4.48 2.27 -10.56
CA SER A 17 -3.21 2.15 -11.29
C SER A 17 -2.09 2.94 -10.61
N LEU A 18 -2.37 4.19 -10.22
CA LEU A 18 -1.39 5.01 -9.51
C LEU A 18 -1.00 4.40 -8.16
N MET A 19 -1.96 3.88 -7.41
CA MET A 19 -1.68 3.17 -6.16
C MET A 19 -0.86 1.89 -6.39
N GLY A 20 -1.17 1.12 -7.44
CA GLY A 20 -0.39 -0.06 -7.82
C GLY A 20 1.07 0.29 -8.16
N ILE A 21 1.29 1.35 -8.95
CA ILE A 21 2.62 1.86 -9.29
C ILE A 21 3.36 2.31 -8.03
N LEU A 22 2.75 3.16 -7.20
CA LEU A 22 3.39 3.66 -5.97
C LEU A 22 3.76 2.53 -5.02
N THR A 23 2.87 1.55 -4.86
CA THR A 23 3.11 0.38 -4.00
C THR A 23 4.28 -0.43 -4.55
N LEU A 24 4.30 -0.73 -5.85
CA LEU A 24 5.39 -1.44 -6.50
C LEU A 24 6.73 -0.69 -6.36
N SER A 25 6.76 0.59 -6.72
CA SER A 25 7.96 1.43 -6.62
C SER A 25 8.48 1.52 -5.19
N SER A 26 7.59 1.64 -4.20
CA SER A 26 7.97 1.66 -2.78
C SER A 26 8.62 0.34 -2.34
N GLY A 27 8.11 -0.80 -2.81
CA GLY A 27 8.66 -2.10 -2.50
C GLY A 27 10.01 -2.35 -3.19
N ILE A 28 10.16 -1.91 -4.45
CA ILE A 28 11.47 -1.94 -5.15
C ILE A 28 12.49 -1.10 -4.38
N TYR A 29 12.12 0.13 -4.01
CA TYR A 29 12.97 1.01 -3.20
C TYR A 29 13.35 0.36 -1.87
N GLY A 30 12.40 -0.28 -1.17
CA GLY A 30 12.65 -0.97 0.09
C GLY A 30 13.53 -2.20 -0.01
N LEU A 31 13.52 -2.92 -1.14
CA LEU A 31 14.48 -4.01 -1.37
C LEU A 31 15.89 -3.49 -1.67
N LEU A 32 16.00 -2.41 -2.44
CA LEU A 32 17.30 -1.83 -2.81
C LEU A 32 17.95 -1.05 -1.65
N ASN A 33 17.14 -0.44 -0.79
CA ASN A 33 17.61 0.35 0.34
C ASN A 33 16.72 0.14 1.59
N PRO A 34 16.82 -1.03 2.24
CA PRO A 34 15.96 -1.39 3.37
C PRO A 34 16.18 -0.48 4.59
N GLN A 35 17.41 0.02 4.80
CA GLN A 35 17.69 0.97 5.88
C GLN A 35 16.93 2.28 5.69
N ALA A 36 16.98 2.89 4.51
CA ALA A 36 16.23 4.12 4.26
C ALA A 36 14.71 3.87 4.30
N PHE A 37 14.25 2.74 3.74
CA PHE A 37 12.83 2.38 3.77
C PHE A 37 12.29 2.12 5.17
N SER A 38 13.11 1.64 6.11
CA SER A 38 12.73 1.44 7.52
C SER A 38 12.21 2.73 8.19
N THR A 39 12.69 3.90 7.75
CA THR A 39 12.22 5.20 8.23
C THR A 39 10.77 5.50 7.84
N THR A 40 10.26 4.88 6.77
CA THR A 40 8.85 5.01 6.35
C THR A 40 7.90 4.23 7.26
N LEU A 41 8.42 3.22 7.96
CA LEU A 41 7.74 2.46 9.01
C LEU A 41 8.02 3.02 10.41
N GLY A 42 8.81 4.10 10.50
CA GLY A 42 9.22 4.72 11.75
C GLY A 42 10.20 3.91 12.60
N ILE A 43 10.80 2.85 12.05
CA ILE A 43 11.74 1.97 12.75
C ILE A 43 13.14 2.17 12.16
N PRO A 44 13.82 3.29 12.41
CA PRO A 44 15.12 3.54 11.81
C PRO A 44 16.12 2.43 12.22
N ILE A 45 16.65 1.70 11.24
CA ILE A 45 17.69 0.69 11.48
C ILE A 45 19.05 1.40 11.52
N PRO A 46 19.83 1.31 12.62
CA PRO A 46 21.15 1.92 12.70
C PRO A 46 22.13 1.30 11.70
N ASN A 47 23.19 2.04 11.37
CA ASN A 47 24.30 1.55 10.55
C ASN A 47 25.59 1.57 11.38
N PRO A 48 26.22 0.42 11.67
CA PRO A 48 25.90 -0.93 11.18
C PRO A 48 24.63 -1.53 11.81
N PRO A 49 23.88 -2.35 11.06
CA PRO A 49 22.65 -2.94 11.56
C PRO A 49 22.95 -3.96 12.67
N PRO A 50 22.29 -3.87 13.84
CA PRO A 50 22.42 -4.88 14.86
C PRO A 50 21.79 -6.20 14.38
N PRO A 51 22.17 -7.36 14.96
CA PRO A 51 21.48 -8.63 14.73
C PRO A 51 20.08 -8.55 15.34
N SER A 52 19.15 -7.96 14.59
CA SER A 52 17.78 -7.68 14.99
C SER A 52 16.83 -8.15 13.90
N LEU A 53 15.60 -8.49 14.29
CA LEU A 53 14.54 -8.92 13.35
C LEU A 53 14.01 -7.76 12.47
N ALA A 54 14.46 -6.53 12.70
CA ALA A 54 14.01 -5.35 11.97
C ALA A 54 14.36 -5.41 10.48
N LEU A 55 15.59 -5.78 10.12
CA LEU A 55 16.01 -5.82 8.72
C LEU A 55 15.23 -6.88 7.91
N PRO A 56 15.09 -8.15 8.36
CA PRO A 56 14.22 -9.13 7.70
C PRO A 56 12.76 -8.69 7.60
N PHE A 57 12.21 -8.06 8.65
CA PHE A 57 10.84 -7.54 8.65
C PHE A 57 10.65 -6.46 7.57
N VAL A 58 11.57 -5.50 7.48
CA VAL A 58 11.52 -4.42 6.48
C VAL A 58 11.65 -4.97 5.06
N SER A 59 12.54 -5.94 4.83
CA SER A 59 12.64 -6.62 3.53
C SER A 59 11.38 -7.39 3.16
N PHE A 60 10.73 -8.06 4.13
CA PHE A 60 9.45 -8.72 3.91
C PHE A 60 8.34 -7.72 3.55
N ALA A 61 8.26 -6.59 4.26
CA ALA A 61 7.30 -5.52 3.95
C ALA A 61 7.51 -4.94 2.54
N ALA A 62 8.77 -4.78 2.13
CA ALA A 62 9.12 -4.35 0.77
C ALA A 62 8.69 -5.38 -0.29
N ALA A 63 8.95 -6.68 -0.07
CA ALA A 63 8.52 -7.76 -0.96
C ALA A 63 6.99 -7.85 -1.06
N ARG A 64 6.27 -7.70 0.06
CA ARG A 64 4.80 -7.61 0.11
C ARG A 64 4.28 -6.47 -0.75
N ASN A 65 4.93 -5.30 -0.70
CA ASN A 65 4.55 -4.14 -1.52
C ASN A 65 4.76 -4.41 -3.02
N ILE A 66 5.86 -5.07 -3.41
CA ILE A 66 6.07 -5.50 -4.80
C ILE A 66 4.95 -6.43 -5.25
N GLY A 67 4.66 -7.48 -4.47
CA GLY A 67 3.60 -8.43 -4.78
C GLY A 67 2.25 -7.76 -4.94
N SER A 68 1.86 -6.92 -3.98
CA SER A 68 0.58 -6.20 -4.00
C SER A 68 0.46 -5.22 -5.17
N GLY A 69 1.54 -4.50 -5.49
CA GLY A 69 1.59 -3.58 -6.62
C GLY A 69 1.48 -4.31 -7.96
N ILE A 70 2.24 -5.38 -8.17
CA ILE A 70 2.17 -6.20 -9.39
C ILE A 70 0.78 -6.82 -9.53
N SER A 71 0.25 -7.45 -8.48
CA SER A 71 -1.09 -8.05 -8.52
C SER A 71 -2.16 -7.03 -8.91
N THR A 72 -2.11 -5.83 -8.33
CA THR A 72 -3.04 -4.73 -8.67
C THR A 72 -2.95 -4.36 -10.15
N LEU A 73 -1.73 -4.13 -10.66
CA LEU A 73 -1.52 -3.73 -12.06
C LEU A 73 -1.91 -4.82 -13.05
N VAL A 74 -1.61 -6.09 -12.77
CA VAL A 74 -2.00 -7.23 -13.62
C VAL A 74 -3.52 -7.40 -13.66
N LEU A 75 -4.19 -7.27 -12.51
CA LEU A 75 -5.64 -7.36 -12.46
C LEU A 75 -6.31 -6.21 -13.21
N LEU A 76 -5.77 -4.99 -13.13
CA LEU A 76 -6.24 -3.85 -13.94
C LEU A 76 -6.02 -4.09 -15.43
N ALA A 77 -4.84 -4.57 -15.84
CA ALA A 77 -4.51 -4.85 -17.23
C ALA A 77 -5.39 -5.95 -17.85
N THR A 78 -5.89 -6.88 -17.03
CA THR A 78 -6.80 -7.96 -17.43
C THR A 78 -8.28 -7.63 -17.24
N GLY A 79 -8.60 -6.39 -16.87
CA GLY A 79 -9.98 -5.92 -16.69
C GLY A 79 -10.70 -6.45 -15.43
N GLN A 80 -9.99 -7.11 -14.51
CA GLN A 80 -10.52 -7.71 -13.29
C GLN A 80 -10.71 -6.67 -12.17
N THR A 81 -11.48 -5.62 -12.45
CA THR A 81 -11.64 -4.43 -11.60
C THR A 81 -12.29 -4.72 -10.24
N LYS A 82 -13.20 -5.70 -10.16
CA LYS A 82 -13.71 -6.17 -8.85
C LYS A 82 -12.63 -6.82 -8.00
N ALA A 83 -11.77 -7.62 -8.60
CA ALA A 83 -10.67 -8.27 -7.88
C ALA A 83 -9.66 -7.22 -7.37
N VAL A 84 -9.39 -6.18 -8.17
CA VAL A 84 -8.61 -5.01 -7.71
C VAL A 84 -9.26 -4.37 -6.50
N GLY A 85 -10.58 -4.13 -6.57
CA GLY A 85 -11.34 -3.58 -5.44
C GLY A 85 -11.17 -4.40 -4.16
N THR A 86 -11.29 -5.72 -4.26
CA THR A 86 -11.06 -6.65 -3.14
C THR A 86 -9.63 -6.55 -2.60
N VAL A 87 -8.62 -6.58 -3.47
CA VAL A 87 -7.20 -6.47 -3.06
C VAL A 87 -6.94 -5.17 -2.31
N MET A 88 -7.47 -4.04 -2.78
CA MET A 88 -7.31 -2.74 -2.13
C MET A 88 -8.03 -2.67 -0.78
N MET A 89 -9.21 -3.27 -0.66
CA MET A 89 -9.91 -3.40 0.63
C MET A 89 -9.13 -4.29 1.60
N CYS A 90 -8.52 -5.39 1.15
CA CYS A 90 -7.61 -6.19 1.98
C CYS A 90 -6.37 -5.38 2.39
N GLY A 91 -5.88 -4.52 1.51
CA GLY A 91 -4.79 -3.59 1.78
C GLY A 91 -5.06 -2.64 2.96
N VAL A 92 -6.32 -2.37 3.30
CA VAL A 92 -6.69 -1.61 4.51
C VAL A 92 -6.11 -2.27 5.76
N VAL A 93 -6.21 -3.61 5.86
CA VAL A 93 -5.66 -4.37 7.01
C VAL A 93 -4.15 -4.22 7.09
N VAL A 94 -3.48 -4.22 5.93
CA VAL A 94 -2.03 -4.01 5.83
C VAL A 94 -1.66 -2.62 6.33
N CYS A 95 -2.35 -1.58 5.85
CA CYS A 95 -2.12 -0.19 6.27
C CYS A 95 -2.37 0.02 7.77
N LEU A 96 -3.41 -0.59 8.34
CA LEU A 96 -3.68 -0.52 9.78
C LEU A 96 -2.62 -1.27 10.59
N THR A 97 -2.11 -2.39 10.08
CA THR A 97 -1.02 -3.14 10.71
C THR A 97 0.27 -2.32 10.66
N ASP A 98 0.60 -1.71 9.53
CA ASP A 98 1.78 -0.83 9.40
C ASP A 98 1.66 0.38 10.33
N ALA A 99 0.48 0.98 10.46
CA ALA A 99 0.22 2.06 11.41
C ALA A 99 0.39 1.60 12.87
N TRP A 100 -0.13 0.42 13.22
CA TRP A 100 0.05 -0.17 14.54
C TRP A 100 1.54 -0.44 14.84
N VAL A 101 2.28 -1.00 13.88
CA VAL A 101 3.72 -1.21 13.98
C VAL A 101 4.46 0.11 14.23
N CYS A 102 4.10 1.18 13.51
CA CYS A 102 4.67 2.51 13.73
C CYS A 102 4.42 3.03 15.15
N VAL A 103 3.25 2.77 15.74
CA VAL A 103 2.92 3.20 17.11
C VAL A 103 3.66 2.37 18.16
N GLN A 104 3.79 1.07 17.94
CA GLN A 104 4.39 0.16 18.93
C GLN A 104 5.92 0.15 18.92
N PHE A 105 6.51 0.25 17.73
CA PHE A 105 7.95 0.05 17.53
C PHE A 105 8.63 1.27 16.93
N GLY A 106 7.87 2.29 16.55
CA GLY A 106 8.44 3.51 16.00
C GLY A 106 9.05 4.38 17.08
N GLU A 107 10.16 5.06 16.75
CA GLU A 107 10.74 6.05 17.64
C GLU A 107 9.89 7.34 17.66
N SER A 108 9.86 8.03 18.80
CA SER A 108 9.09 9.26 19.03
C SER A 108 9.40 10.38 18.02
N ALA A 109 10.57 10.33 17.37
CA ALA A 109 11.00 11.29 16.36
C ALA A 109 10.28 11.15 15.00
N VAL A 110 9.42 10.14 14.84
CA VAL A 110 8.78 9.82 13.57
C VAL A 110 7.27 10.12 13.58
N GLU A 111 6.92 11.27 14.14
CA GLU A 111 5.54 11.76 14.24
C GLU A 111 4.83 11.74 12.87
N GLY A 112 3.62 11.19 12.85
CA GLY A 112 2.75 11.21 11.66
C GLY A 112 2.86 10.02 10.70
N LYS A 113 3.84 9.11 10.83
CA LYS A 113 3.88 7.90 9.94
C LYS A 113 2.71 6.96 10.16
N ALA A 114 2.35 6.71 11.42
CA ALA A 114 1.18 5.90 11.75
C ALA A 114 -0.10 6.48 11.13
N VAL A 115 -0.28 7.80 11.24
CA VAL A 115 -1.41 8.52 10.64
C VAL A 115 -1.35 8.43 9.12
N GLY A 116 -0.17 8.58 8.51
CA GLY A 116 0.03 8.45 7.07
C GLY A 116 -0.38 7.06 6.54
N HIS A 117 0.03 5.98 7.21
CA HIS A 117 -0.37 4.62 6.84
C HIS A 117 -1.87 4.42 7.01
N ALA A 118 -2.46 4.82 8.14
CA ALA A 118 -3.89 4.71 8.37
C ALA A 118 -4.72 5.50 7.34
N PHE A 119 -4.28 6.72 6.99
CA PHE A 119 -4.89 7.56 5.96
C PHE A 119 -4.85 6.88 4.59
N MET A 120 -3.69 6.34 4.19
CA MET A 120 -3.56 5.60 2.93
C MET A 120 -4.43 4.34 2.92
N GLY A 121 -4.62 3.69 4.07
CA GLY A 121 -5.61 2.62 4.24
C GLY A 121 -7.03 3.10 3.95
N GLY A 122 -7.44 4.26 4.49
CA GLY A 122 -8.73 4.88 4.18
C GLY A 122 -8.92 5.16 2.69
N VAL A 123 -7.90 5.73 2.03
CA VAL A 123 -7.91 5.98 0.58
C VAL A 123 -8.05 4.67 -0.19
N ALA A 124 -7.26 3.64 0.15
CA ALA A 124 -7.33 2.32 -0.47
C ALA A 124 -8.72 1.69 -0.32
N GLY A 125 -9.33 1.80 0.86
CA GLY A 125 -10.66 1.31 1.15
C GLY A 125 -11.74 2.01 0.32
N VAL A 126 -11.68 3.34 0.20
CA VAL A 126 -12.64 4.11 -0.61
C VAL A 126 -12.50 3.79 -2.09
N VAL A 127 -11.28 3.77 -2.63
CA VAL A 127 -11.03 3.45 -4.05
C VAL A 127 -11.41 2.00 -4.33
N GLY A 128 -11.00 1.08 -3.46
CA GLY A 128 -11.26 -0.36 -3.59
C GLY A 128 -12.75 -0.70 -3.50
N GLY A 129 -13.45 -0.14 -2.50
CA GLY A 129 -14.89 -0.27 -2.37
C GLY A 129 -15.62 0.33 -3.57
N GLY A 130 -15.19 1.51 -4.03
CA GLY A 130 -15.69 2.13 -5.25
C GLY A 130 -15.56 1.21 -6.47
N LEU A 131 -14.38 0.64 -6.70
CA LEU A 131 -14.16 -0.29 -7.81
C LEU A 131 -15.03 -1.54 -7.67
N TYR A 132 -15.12 -2.14 -6.48
CA TYR A 132 -15.91 -3.35 -6.26
C TYR A 132 -17.38 -3.15 -6.64
N TRP A 133 -17.98 -2.02 -6.22
CA TRP A 133 -19.40 -1.73 -6.41
C TRP A 133 -19.74 -1.11 -7.76
N VAL A 134 -18.87 -0.29 -8.35
CA VAL A 134 -19.12 0.36 -9.64
C VAL A 134 -18.91 -0.62 -10.81
N SER A 135 -18.07 -1.65 -10.62
CA SER A 135 -17.70 -2.61 -11.67
C SER A 135 -18.65 -3.81 -11.80
N SER A 136 -19.85 -3.75 -11.21
CA SER A 136 -20.82 -4.85 -11.21
C SER A 136 -21.84 -4.80 -12.36
N ILE A 137 -21.46 -4.27 -13.53
CA ILE A 137 -22.28 -4.28 -14.76
C ILE A 137 -21.40 -4.70 -15.92
#